data_AF-A0A529QJJ7-F1
#
_entry.id   AF-A0A529QJJ7-F1
#
_cell.length_a   1.000
_cell.length_b   1.000
_cell.length_c   1.000
_cell.angle_alpha   90.00
_cell.angle_beta   90.00
_cell.angle_gamma   90.00
#
_symmetry.space_group_name_H-M   'P 1'
#
loop_
_entity.id
_entity.type
_entity.pdbx_description
1 polymer ?
#
loop_
_entity_poly.entity_id
_entity_poly.type
_entity_poly.pdbx_seq_one_letter_code
_entity_poly.pdbx_strand_id
1 'polypeptide(L)' 'MRKLATLLLASTLGLSAIGAVAYANPMVGGAPMYAKKNIIENAVNSKDHTTLVAAVKAAGLVDTLQGAGPFT' A
#
# COMPACT_ATOMS: atom_id res chain seq x y z
N MET A 1 -13.09 -16.46 61.60
CA MET A 1 -12.19 -15.32 61.31
C MET A 1 -11.83 -15.39 59.84
N ARG A 2 -12.68 -14.81 58.98
CA ARG A 2 -12.41 -13.56 58.26
C ARG A 2 -11.09 -13.57 57.47
N LYS A 3 -11.27 -13.96 56.20
CA LYS A 3 -10.82 -13.25 55.00
C LYS A 3 -9.39 -13.51 54.51
N LEU A 4 -9.31 -13.37 53.19
CA LEU A 4 -8.19 -12.97 52.35
C LEU A 4 -7.55 -14.16 51.62
N ALA A 5 -8.03 -14.46 50.41
CA ALA A 5 -7.71 -13.72 49.17
C ALA A 5 -6.34 -14.17 48.64
N THR A 6 -6.10 -14.40 47.37
CA THR A 6 -6.88 -14.36 46.14
C THR A 6 -5.92 -14.94 45.11
N LEU A 7 -6.41 -15.78 44.21
CA LEU A 7 -5.73 -16.17 42.98
C LEU A 7 -5.08 -14.94 42.31
N LEU A 8 -3.77 -14.96 42.07
CA LEU A 8 -3.17 -14.11 41.02
C LEU A 8 -2.26 -14.95 40.14
N LEU A 9 -2.93 -15.60 39.18
CA LEU A 9 -2.36 -16.10 37.95
C LEU A 9 -1.84 -14.91 37.14
N ALA A 10 -0.58 -14.51 37.33
CA ALA A 10 0.04 -13.44 36.56
C ALA A 10 0.60 -14.00 35.24
N SER A 11 -0.29 -14.31 34.30
CA SER A 11 0.06 -14.54 32.90
C SER A 11 0.32 -13.19 32.23
N THR A 12 1.53 -12.66 32.35
CA THR A 12 1.94 -11.48 31.57
C THR A 12 2.34 -11.91 30.16
N LEU A 13 1.36 -12.15 29.30
CA LEU A 13 1.55 -12.04 27.85
C LEU A 13 1.87 -10.57 27.55
N GLY A 14 3.16 -10.23 27.49
CA GLY A 14 3.62 -8.98 26.94
C GLY A 14 3.32 -8.97 25.44
N LEU A 15 2.22 -8.32 25.06
CA LEU A 15 1.84 -8.10 23.68
C LEU A 15 2.86 -7.15 23.04
N SER A 16 3.88 -7.70 22.38
CA SER A 16 4.81 -6.94 21.53
C SER A 16 4.10 -6.49 20.25
N ALA A 17 3.22 -5.50 20.36
CA ALA A 17 2.71 -4.79 19.20
C ALA A 17 3.76 -3.78 18.73
N ILE A 18 4.74 -4.24 17.95
CA ILE A 18 5.56 -3.35 17.14
C ILE A 18 4.63 -2.82 16.05
N GLY A 19 4.07 -1.63 16.27
CA GLY A 19 3.19 -0.96 15.31
C GLY A 19 3.94 -0.70 14.01
N ALA A 20 3.43 -1.23 12.90
CA ALA A 20 3.93 -0.90 11.58
C ALA A 20 3.71 0.59 11.31
N VAL A 21 4.79 1.36 11.18
CA VAL A 21 4.74 2.74 10.67
C VAL A 21 4.34 2.71 9.19
N ALA A 22 3.15 3.20 8.88
CA ALA A 22 2.70 3.35 7.50
C ALA A 22 3.37 4.58 6.87
N TYR A 23 4.26 4.36 5.90
CA TYR A 23 4.83 5.44 5.10
C TYR A 23 3.79 5.96 4.09
N ALA A 24 3.70 7.27 3.93
CA ALA A 24 2.84 7.87 2.93
C ALA A 24 3.32 7.48 1.52
N ASN A 25 2.38 7.21 0.61
CA ASN A 25 2.71 6.94 -0.79
C ASN A 25 3.29 8.19 -1.45
N PRO A 26 4.29 8.06 -2.34
CA PRO A 26 4.79 9.17 -3.15
C PRO A 26 3.66 9.79 -3.98
N MET A 27 3.71 11.10 -4.20
CA MET A 27 2.80 11.79 -5.12
C MET A 27 3.46 11.96 -6.48
N VAL A 28 2.77 11.53 -7.54
CA VAL A 28 3.21 11.63 -8.93
C VAL A 28 2.07 12.20 -9.76
N GLY A 29 2.32 13.32 -10.42
CA GLY A 29 1.33 14.03 -11.24
C GLY A 29 -0.01 14.28 -10.54
N GLY A 30 0.05 14.78 -9.30
CA GLY A 30 -1.12 15.14 -8.50
C GLY A 30 -1.90 13.99 -7.86
N ALA A 31 -1.44 12.74 -7.98
CA ALA A 31 -2.08 11.56 -7.37
C ALA A 31 -1.06 10.68 -6.63
N PRO A 32 -1.46 9.94 -5.58
CA PRO A 32 -0.59 8.99 -4.90
C PRO A 32 -0.28 7.77 -5.79
N MET A 33 0.99 7.36 -5.82
CA MET A 33 1.47 6.16 -6.51
C MET A 33 1.47 4.98 -5.55
N TYR A 34 0.59 4.00 -5.78
CA TYR A 34 0.43 2.85 -4.89
C TYR A 34 1.27 1.67 -5.36
N ALA A 35 2.08 1.11 -4.46
CA ALA A 35 2.92 -0.06 -4.74
C ALA A 35 2.13 -1.33 -5.11
N LYS A 36 0.84 -1.40 -4.75
CA LYS A 36 -0.04 -2.54 -5.06
C LYS A 36 -0.76 -2.40 -6.42
N LYS A 37 -0.66 -1.24 -7.07
CA LYS A 37 -1.26 -0.98 -8.38
C LYS A 37 -0.20 -1.14 -9.46
N ASN A 38 -0.59 -1.63 -10.64
CA ASN A 38 0.29 -1.65 -11.80
C ASN A 38 0.50 -0.23 -12.38
N ILE A 39 1.36 -0.12 -13.39
CA ILE A 39 1.74 1.16 -13.99
C ILE A 39 0.52 1.86 -14.59
N ILE A 40 -0.32 1.14 -15.33
CA ILE A 40 -1.51 1.70 -15.97
C ILE A 40 -2.51 2.19 -14.93
N GLU A 41 -2.75 1.40 -13.88
CA GLU A 41 -3.65 1.76 -12.78
C GLU A 41 -3.19 3.02 -12.03
N ASN A 42 -1.89 3.22 -11.85
CA ASN A 42 -1.37 4.46 -11.26
C ASN A 42 -1.48 5.64 -12.25
N ALA A 43 -1.06 5.45 -13.51
CA ALA A 43 -0.99 6.52 -14.50
C ALA A 43 -2.37 7.10 -14.87
N VAL A 44 -3.41 6.27 -14.98
CA VAL A 44 -4.78 6.74 -15.32
C VAL A 44 -5.41 7.62 -14.25
N ASN A 45 -4.93 7.54 -13.01
CA ASN A 45 -5.43 8.36 -11.89
C ASN A 45 -4.67 9.69 -11.75
N SER A 46 -3.58 9.87 -12.49
CA SER A 46 -2.81 11.11 -12.48
C SER A 46 -3.38 12.13 -13.46
N LYS A 47 -3.45 13.40 -13.02
CA LYS A 47 -3.92 14.51 -13.87
C LYS A 47 -2.94 14.84 -15.00
N ASP A 48 -1.66 14.58 -14.79
CA ASP A 48 -0.58 15.02 -15.68
C ASP A 48 -0.28 14.01 -16.79
N HIS A 49 -0.67 12.74 -16.62
CA HIS A 49 -0.27 11.64 -17.53
C HIS A 49 -1.34 11.24 -18.56
N THR A 50 -2.34 12.08 -18.81
CA THR A 50 -3.46 11.77 -19.73
C THR A 50 -2.98 11.51 -21.17
N THR A 51 -2.10 12.35 -21.70
CA THR A 51 -1.51 12.19 -23.04
C THR A 51 -0.63 10.93 -23.13
N LEU A 52 0.16 10.65 -22.09
CA LEU A 52 0.99 9.44 -22.04
C LEU A 52 0.12 8.18 -22.07
N VAL A 53 -0.92 8.13 -21.25
CA VAL A 53 -1.88 7.00 -21.22
C VAL A 53 -2.54 6.82 -22.58
N ALA A 54 -2.91 7.91 -23.27
CA ALA A 54 -3.48 7.84 -24.61
C ALA A 54 -2.48 7.24 -25.62
N ALA A 55 -1.22 7.67 -25.56
CA ALA A 55 -0.16 7.13 -26.43
C ALA A 55 0.11 5.64 -26.17
N VAL A 56 0.16 5.23 -24.90
CA VAL A 56 0.31 3.82 -24.49
C VAL A 56 -0.83 2.96 -25.03
N LYS A 57 -2.07 3.46 -24.97
CA LYS A 57 -3.24 2.78 -25.56
C LYS A 57 -3.12 2.68 -27.08
N ALA A 58 -2.75 3.76 -27.75
CA ALA A 58 -2.57 3.78 -29.20
C ALA A 58 -1.44 2.83 -29.67
N ALA A 59 -0.40 2.67 -28.85
CA ALA A 59 0.70 1.76 -29.09
C ALA A 59 0.40 0.29 -28.74
N GLY A 60 -0.78 -0.01 -28.18
CA GLY A 60 -1.15 -1.37 -27.79
C GLY A 60 -0.31 -1.93 -26.63
N LEU A 61 0.26 -1.08 -25.78
CA LEU A 61 1.17 -1.50 -24.70
C LEU A 61 0.49 -1.70 -23.34
N VAL A 62 -0.84 -1.58 -23.27
CA VAL A 62 -1.59 -1.64 -22.01
C VAL A 62 -1.33 -2.96 -21.29
N ASP A 63 -1.54 -4.09 -21.96
CA ASP A 63 -1.40 -5.42 -21.35
C ASP A 63 0.04 -5.67 -20.88
N THR A 64 1.03 -5.28 -21.67
CA THR A 64 2.46 -5.39 -21.33
C THR A 64 2.79 -4.61 -20.05
N LEU A 65 2.30 -3.37 -19.91
CA LEU A 65 2.59 -2.51 -18.76
C LEU A 65 1.71 -2.79 -17.53
N GLN A 66 0.67 -3.61 -17.68
CA GLN A 66 -0.06 -4.19 -16.55
C GLN A 66 0.64 -5.43 -15.98
N GLY A 67 1.42 -6.13 -16.81
CA GLY A 67 2.18 -7.31 -16.43
C GLY A 67 3.36 -7.03 -15.51
N ALA A 68 3.93 -8.10 -14.96
CA ALA A 68 5.18 -8.02 -14.21
C ALA A 68 6.34 -7.66 -15.15
N GLY A 69 7.27 -6.82 -14.68
CA GLY A 69 8.51 -6.52 -15.40
C GLY A 69 9.51 -5.79 -14.52
N PRO A 70 10.69 -5.43 -15.07
CA PRO A 70 11.57 -4.42 -14.49
C PRO A 70 11.17 -3.01 -14.97
N PHE A 71 9.87 -2.76 -15.15
CA PHE A 71 9.33 -1.50 -15.64
C PHE A 71 9.22 -0.48 -14.52
N THR A 72 9.37 0.81 -14.85
CA THR A 72 9.31 1.94 -13.92
C THR A 72 8.37 3.01 -14.45
#